data_AF-A0A7S4V4I7-F1
#
_entry.id   AF-A0A7S4V4I7-F1
#
_cell.length_a   1.000
_cell.length_b   1.000
_cell.length_c   1.000
_cell.angle_alpha   90.00
_cell.angle_beta   90.00
_cell.angle_gamma   90.00
#
_symmetry.space_group_name_H-M   'P 1'
#
loop_
_entity.id
_entity.type
_entity.pdbx_description
1 polymer ?
#
loop_
_entity_poly.entity_id
_entity_poly.type
_entity_poly.pdbx_seq_one_letter_code
_entity_poly.pdbx_strand_id
1 'polypeptide(L)'
;AAAGGGASGLPRPRVPLVCADIVRPFPMSIEFEGIPEYQAFMLALQRQAGRRDPNALAAAEACPADENAPFLEILPVDASHRPVQTRIAFDHEAEVLLIDTVGDILTECTRYRVMLHLKGDQKFAELVTGIQSTDR
;
A
#
# COMPACT_ATOMS: atom_id res chain seq x y z
N ALA A 1 1.17 -3.49 -34.42
CA ALA A 1 -0.19 -3.53 -33.87
C ALA A 1 -0.24 -2.56 -32.70
N ALA A 2 -1.12 -1.57 -32.74
CA ALA A 2 -1.24 -0.53 -31.71
C ALA A 2 -2.54 -0.72 -30.93
N ALA A 3 -2.45 -0.57 -29.60
CA ALA A 3 -3.47 -0.18 -28.61
C ALA A 3 -3.01 -0.73 -27.25
N GLY A 4 -3.00 -0.04 -26.12
CA GLY A 4 -3.50 1.26 -25.71
C GLY A 4 -3.42 1.29 -24.17
N GLY A 5 -3.09 2.43 -23.57
CA GLY A 5 -2.97 2.50 -22.11
C GLY A 5 -2.47 3.84 -21.57
N GLY A 6 -3.28 4.89 -21.72
CA GLY A 6 -3.27 6.04 -20.81
C GLY A 6 -2.23 7.14 -21.04
N ALA A 7 -2.23 7.78 -22.21
CA ALA A 7 -1.61 9.09 -22.41
C ALA A 7 -2.61 10.24 -22.11
N SER A 8 -3.31 10.19 -20.98
CA SER A 8 -3.94 11.41 -20.44
C SER A 8 -2.87 12.12 -19.61
N GLY A 9 -2.48 13.34 -19.95
CA GLY A 9 -1.51 14.15 -19.20
C GLY A 9 -1.97 14.56 -17.78
N LEU A 10 -2.96 13.88 -17.22
CA LEU A 10 -3.42 14.05 -15.85
C LEU A 10 -2.70 13.03 -14.97
N PRO A 11 -2.13 13.46 -13.83
CA PRO A 11 -1.47 12.54 -12.91
C PRO A 11 -2.49 11.52 -12.38
N ARG A 12 -2.13 10.24 -12.45
CA ARG A 12 -2.93 9.16 -11.86
C ARG A 12 -3.07 9.38 -10.34
N PRO A 13 -4.25 9.15 -9.75
CA PRO A 13 -4.42 9.20 -8.31
C PRO A 13 -3.46 8.25 -7.62
N ARG A 14 -2.91 8.68 -6.48
CA ARG A 14 -1.94 7.89 -5.73
C ARG A 14 -2.05 8.12 -4.22
N VAL A 15 -1.75 7.09 -3.46
CA VAL A 15 -1.60 7.13 -1.99
C VAL A 15 -0.14 6.88 -1.65
N PRO A 16 0.56 7.81 -0.97
CA PRO A 16 1.92 7.58 -0.51
C PRO A 16 1.98 6.38 0.43
N LEU A 17 3.02 5.57 0.28
CA LEU A 17 3.27 4.41 1.12
C LEU A 17 4.59 4.59 1.87
N VAL A 18 4.54 4.42 3.19
CA VAL A 18 5.65 4.67 4.11
C VAL A 18 5.90 3.43 4.95
N CYS A 19 7.14 2.96 4.99
CA CYS A 19 7.56 1.92 5.92
C CYS A 19 7.68 2.51 7.34
N ALA A 20 7.08 1.84 8.33
CA ALA A 20 7.12 2.26 9.71
C ALA A 20 8.46 1.92 10.40
N ASP A 21 9.17 0.90 9.90
CA ASP A 21 10.36 0.33 10.56
C ASP A 21 11.70 0.69 9.88
N ILE A 22 11.69 1.03 8.60
CA ILE A 22 12.88 1.27 7.78
C ILE A 22 12.69 2.46 6.86
N VAL A 23 13.74 3.29 6.75
CA VAL A 23 13.78 4.34 5.72
C VAL A 23 14.16 3.69 4.39
N ARG A 24 13.23 3.74 3.41
CA ARG A 24 13.53 3.33 2.04
C ARG A 24 14.19 4.48 1.28
N PRO A 25 15.20 4.20 0.45
CA PRO A 25 15.94 5.24 -0.27
C PRO A 25 15.16 5.84 -1.46
N PHE A 26 14.02 5.26 -1.81
CA PHE A 26 13.14 5.70 -2.89
C PHE A 26 11.70 5.84 -2.39
N PRO A 27 10.92 6.80 -2.93
CA PRO A 27 9.52 6.96 -2.57
C PRO A 27 8.68 5.80 -3.10
N MET A 28 7.57 5.52 -2.43
CA MET A 28 6.65 4.46 -2.80
C MET A 28 5.22 4.99 -2.75
N SER A 29 4.38 4.50 -3.66
CA SER A 29 2.96 4.88 -3.66
C SER A 29 2.10 3.79 -4.29
N ILE A 30 0.87 3.66 -3.80
CA ILE A 30 -0.17 2.91 -4.50
C ILE A 30 -0.77 3.83 -5.58
N GLU A 31 -0.65 3.44 -6.84
CA GLU A 31 -1.21 4.12 -8.00
C GLU A 31 -2.52 3.44 -8.44
N PHE A 32 -3.48 4.25 -8.85
CA PHE A 32 -4.80 3.80 -9.30
C PHE A 32 -5.03 4.19 -10.76
N GLU A 33 -5.79 3.37 -11.49
CA GLU A 33 -6.13 3.65 -12.89
C GLU A 33 -6.98 4.93 -13.02
N GLY A 34 -7.85 5.18 -12.05
CA GLY A 34 -8.72 6.35 -12.01
C GLY A 34 -9.18 6.74 -10.61
N ILE A 35 -9.94 7.83 -10.57
CA ILE A 35 -10.55 8.38 -9.34
C ILE A 35 -11.55 7.39 -8.70
N PRO A 36 -12.40 6.67 -9.45
CA PRO A 36 -13.35 5.72 -8.85
C PRO A 36 -12.65 4.61 -8.05
N GLU A 37 -11.57 4.05 -8.58
CA GLU A 37 -10.78 2.99 -7.95
C GLU A 37 -10.11 3.51 -6.67
N TYR A 38 -9.53 4.70 -6.75
CA TYR A 38 -8.96 5.40 -5.59
C TYR A 38 -10.02 5.65 -4.50
N GLN A 39 -11.18 6.20 -4.86
CA GLN A 39 -12.24 6.48 -3.88
C GLN A 39 -12.77 5.19 -3.24
N ALA A 40 -12.97 4.13 -4.02
CA ALA A 40 -13.39 2.84 -3.50
C ALA A 40 -12.36 2.28 -2.51
N PHE A 41 -11.07 2.41 -2.81
CA PHE A 41 -9.98 1.99 -1.94
C PHE A 41 -9.95 2.79 -0.63
N MET A 42 -10.03 4.12 -0.71
CA MET A 42 -10.02 5.00 0.46
C MET A 42 -11.24 4.78 1.37
N LEU A 43 -12.44 4.62 0.78
CA LEU A 43 -13.64 4.29 1.53
C LEU A 43 -13.52 2.94 2.24
N ALA A 44 -12.87 1.96 1.61
CA ALA A 44 -12.66 0.65 2.20
C ALA A 44 -11.68 0.71 3.40
N LEU A 45 -10.59 1.48 3.28
CA LEU A 45 -9.67 1.76 4.38
C LEU A 45 -10.36 2.52 5.52
N GLN A 46 -11.16 3.54 5.22
CA GLN A 46 -11.91 4.31 6.21
C GLN A 46 -12.92 3.44 6.98
N ARG A 47 -13.64 2.53 6.30
CA ARG A 47 -14.56 1.58 6.96
C ARG A 47 -13.84 0.65 7.93
N GLN A 48 -12.62 0.23 7.59
CA GLN A 48 -11.79 -0.59 8.45
C GLN A 48 -11.25 0.21 9.64
N ALA A 49 -10.80 1.45 9.42
CA ALA A 49 -10.26 2.34 10.45
C ALA A 49 -11.33 2.91 11.41
N GLY A 50 -12.56 3.11 10.93
CA GLY A 50 -13.71 3.54 11.74
C GLY A 50 -14.21 2.49 12.74
N ARG A 51 -13.61 1.30 12.77
CA ARG A 51 -13.72 0.32 13.86
C ARG A 51 -12.56 0.42 14.87
N ARG A 52 -11.84 1.55 14.93
CA ARG A 52 -10.89 1.83 16.01
C ARG A 52 -11.64 2.11 17.30
N ASP A 53 -11.74 1.09 18.14
CA ASP A 53 -11.94 1.27 19.58
C ASP A 53 -10.77 2.15 20.07
N PRO A 54 -11.02 3.28 20.77
CA PRO A 54 -9.95 4.14 21.29
C PRO A 54 -9.01 3.42 22.29
N ASN A 55 -9.38 2.23 22.79
CA ASN A 55 -8.49 1.37 23.56
C ASN A 55 -7.56 0.49 22.70
N ALA A 56 -7.75 0.42 21.38
CA ALA A 56 -6.96 -0.44 20.49
C ALA A 56 -5.54 0.08 20.24
N LEU A 57 -5.30 1.41 20.39
CA LEU A 57 -3.94 1.96 20.27
C LEU A 57 -3.03 1.53 21.43
N ALA A 58 -3.59 1.31 22.63
CA ALA A 58 -2.87 0.75 23.77
C ALA A 58 -2.77 -0.79 23.70
N ALA A 59 -3.73 -1.45 23.03
CA ALA A 59 -3.73 -2.90 22.84
C ALA A 59 -2.85 -3.39 21.68
N ALA A 60 -2.43 -2.50 20.77
CA ALA A 60 -1.50 -2.83 19.69
C ALA A 60 -0.12 -3.28 20.21
N GLU A 61 0.27 -2.85 21.43
CA GLU A 61 1.49 -3.32 22.09
C GLU A 61 1.29 -4.61 22.93
N ALA A 62 0.04 -5.07 23.12
CA ALA A 62 -0.28 -6.15 24.05
C ALA A 62 -0.99 -7.37 23.44
N CYS A 63 -1.44 -7.32 22.18
CA CYS A 63 -2.12 -8.46 21.53
C CYS A 63 -1.37 -8.94 20.28
N PRO A 64 -0.94 -10.22 20.24
CA PRO A 64 -0.40 -10.79 19.02
C PRO A 64 -1.57 -11.03 18.06
N ALA A 65 -1.53 -10.37 16.89
CA ALA A 65 -2.37 -10.65 15.73
C ALA A 65 -3.88 -10.61 15.99
N ASP A 66 -4.48 -9.42 15.87
CA ASP A 66 -5.89 -9.35 15.49
C ASP A 66 -6.01 -10.02 14.11
N GLU A 67 -6.56 -11.24 14.04
CA GLU A 67 -6.73 -12.03 12.80
C GLU A 67 -7.50 -11.27 11.71
N ASN A 68 -8.12 -10.14 12.06
CA ASN A 68 -8.89 -9.29 11.16
C ASN A 68 -8.15 -8.00 10.74
N ALA A 69 -6.90 -7.79 11.13
CA ALA A 69 -6.14 -6.62 10.75
C ALA A 69 -5.90 -6.59 9.23
N PRO A 70 -6.05 -5.42 8.56
CA PRO A 70 -5.82 -5.33 7.14
C PRO A 70 -4.34 -5.56 6.83
N PHE A 71 -4.08 -6.23 5.72
CA PHE A 71 -2.71 -6.45 5.23
C PHE A 71 -2.64 -6.28 3.72
N LEU A 72 -1.46 -5.92 3.24
CA LEU A 72 -1.14 -5.79 1.84
C LEU A 72 -0.26 -6.97 1.43
N GLU A 73 -0.66 -7.68 0.40
CA GLU A 73 0.14 -8.70 -0.25
C GLU A 73 0.75 -8.12 -1.52
N ILE A 74 2.07 -8.15 -1.59
CA ILE A 74 2.85 -7.63 -2.71
C ILE A 74 3.31 -8.83 -3.52
N LEU A 75 2.84 -8.87 -4.77
CA LEU A 75 3.17 -9.94 -5.70
C LEU A 75 4.52 -9.62 -6.36
N PRO A 76 5.45 -10.58 -6.40
CA PRO A 76 6.76 -10.37 -6.97
C PRO A 76 6.65 -10.19 -8.49
N VAL A 77 7.55 -9.39 -9.05
CA VAL A 77 7.66 -9.18 -10.52
C VAL A 77 8.34 -10.34 -11.24
N ASP A 78 9.07 -11.17 -10.49
CA ASP A 78 9.79 -12.33 -10.99
C ASP A 78 9.49 -13.59 -10.15
N ALA A 79 9.88 -14.75 -10.67
CA ALA A 79 9.73 -16.02 -9.97
C ALA A 79 10.79 -16.28 -8.89
N SER A 80 11.74 -15.36 -8.69
CA SER A 80 12.83 -15.53 -7.73
C SER A 80 12.42 -15.13 -6.31
N HIS A 81 11.37 -14.32 -6.18
CA HIS A 81 10.80 -13.90 -4.91
C HIS A 81 9.46 -14.57 -4.64
N ARG A 82 9.12 -14.72 -3.36
CA ARG A 82 7.76 -15.12 -2.92
C ARG A 82 6.92 -13.86 -2.65
N PRO A 83 5.58 -13.95 -2.75
CA PRO A 83 4.71 -12.88 -2.27
C PRO A 83 5.02 -12.50 -0.83
N VAL A 84 5.02 -11.20 -0.56
CA VAL A 84 5.26 -10.66 0.79
C VAL A 84 3.97 -10.07 1.32
N GLN A 85 3.60 -10.45 2.53
CA GLN A 85 2.46 -9.89 3.24
C GLN A 85 2.97 -8.93 4.31
N THR A 86 2.38 -7.75 4.38
CA THR A 86 2.73 -6.72 5.35
C THR A 86 1.47 -6.12 5.94
N ARG A 87 1.46 -5.89 7.25
CA ARG A 87 0.33 -5.21 7.90
C ARG A 87 0.31 -3.77 7.44
N ILE A 88 -0.90 -3.21 7.38
CA ILE A 88 -1.07 -1.83 7.01
C ILE A 88 -1.86 -1.06 8.06
N ALA A 89 -1.55 0.22 8.17
CA ALA A 89 -2.37 1.19 8.86
C ALA A 89 -2.55 2.41 7.95
N PHE A 90 -3.75 2.96 7.91
CA PHE A 90 -3.98 4.21 7.19
C PHE A 90 -3.94 5.37 8.18
N ASP A 91 -3.07 6.34 7.91
CA ASP A 91 -3.02 7.61 8.63
C ASP A 91 -3.93 8.61 7.92
N HIS A 92 -5.03 8.96 8.57
CA HIS A 92 -6.02 9.88 8.02
C HIS A 92 -5.53 11.33 8.00
N GLU A 93 -4.64 11.72 8.92
CA GLU A 93 -4.17 13.10 9.02
C GLU A 93 -3.11 13.39 7.95
N ALA A 94 -2.23 12.43 7.71
CA ALA A 94 -1.18 12.53 6.69
C ALA A 94 -1.60 11.99 5.32
N GLU A 95 -2.77 11.34 5.21
CA GLU A 95 -3.25 10.62 4.02
C GLU A 95 -2.24 9.61 3.45
N VAL A 96 -1.51 8.92 4.34
CA VAL A 96 -0.48 7.93 3.96
C VAL A 96 -0.85 6.52 4.40
N LEU A 97 -0.40 5.54 3.63
CA LEU A 97 -0.46 4.13 4.01
C LEU A 97 0.85 3.73 4.69
N LEU A 98 0.77 3.45 5.99
CA LEU A 98 1.87 2.92 6.78
C LEU A 98 1.91 1.40 6.61
N ILE A 99 3.08 0.84 6.40
CA ILE A 99 3.30 -0.60 6.37
C ILE A 99 4.45 -0.97 7.31
N ASP A 100 4.41 -2.16 7.90
CA ASP A 100 5.46 -2.60 8.83
C ASP A 100 6.78 -2.80 8.08
N THR A 101 6.92 -3.91 7.34
CA THR A 101 8.13 -4.23 6.57
C THR A 101 7.75 -4.85 5.23
N VAL A 102 8.57 -4.65 4.20
CA VAL A 102 8.33 -5.19 2.83
C VAL A 102 9.32 -6.27 2.40
N GLY A 103 10.25 -6.65 3.27
CA GLY A 103 11.39 -7.49 2.91
C GLY A 103 12.27 -6.86 1.81
N ASP A 104 13.07 -7.67 1.13
CA ASP A 104 14.04 -7.20 0.12
C ASP A 104 13.52 -7.30 -1.33
N ILE A 105 12.19 -7.45 -1.52
CA ILE A 105 11.61 -7.65 -2.85
C ILE A 105 11.46 -6.36 -3.67
N LEU A 106 11.56 -5.20 -3.01
CA LEU A 106 11.31 -3.89 -3.64
C LEU A 106 12.59 -3.33 -4.24
N THR A 107 12.54 -3.05 -5.54
CA THR A 107 13.56 -2.37 -6.32
C THR A 107 13.05 -1.01 -6.79
N GLU A 108 13.95 -0.08 -7.08
CA GLU A 108 13.60 1.24 -7.62
C GLU A 108 12.96 1.15 -9.01
N CYS A 109 12.23 2.19 -9.42
CA CYS A 109 11.59 2.31 -10.75
C CYS A 109 10.74 1.10 -11.18
N THR A 110 10.13 0.40 -10.22
CA THR A 110 9.46 -0.87 -10.45
C THR A 110 7.97 -0.76 -10.10
N ARG A 111 7.15 -1.53 -10.82
CA ARG A 111 5.70 -1.64 -10.56
C ARG A 111 5.38 -3.04 -10.10
N TYR A 112 4.72 -3.14 -8.96
CA TYR A 112 4.28 -4.39 -8.35
C TYR A 112 2.76 -4.43 -8.35
N ARG A 113 2.19 -5.59 -8.66
CA ARG A 113 0.79 -5.84 -8.38
C ARG A 113 0.64 -6.08 -6.89
N VAL A 114 -0.32 -5.41 -6.26
CA VAL A 114 -0.62 -5.61 -4.85
C VAL A 114 -2.08 -5.98 -4.64
N MET A 115 -2.33 -6.72 -3.58
CA MET A 115 -3.67 -7.11 -3.14
C MET A 115 -3.85 -6.66 -1.70
N LEU A 116 -4.76 -5.72 -1.52
CA LEU A 116 -5.22 -5.27 -0.22
C LEU A 116 -6.27 -6.28 0.29
N HIS A 117 -5.99 -6.88 1.45
CA HIS A 117 -6.89 -7.77 2.15
C HIS A 117 -7.58 -7.02 3.27
N LEU A 118 -8.90 -6.89 3.16
CA LEU A 118 -9.79 -6.30 4.16
C LEU A 118 -10.73 -7.36 4.72
N LYS A 119 -11.46 -7.01 5.79
CA LYS A 119 -12.45 -7.91 6.39
C LYS A 119 -13.60 -8.18 5.40
N GLY A 120 -13.49 -9.29 4.66
CA GLY A 120 -14.50 -9.76 3.71
C GLY A 120 -14.42 -9.15 2.30
N ASP A 121 -13.34 -8.42 1.98
CA ASP A 121 -13.13 -7.83 0.65
C ASP A 121 -11.64 -7.88 0.27
N GLN A 122 -11.36 -8.00 -1.02
CA GLN A 122 -10.04 -7.93 -1.60
C GLN A 122 -10.03 -6.91 -2.71
N LYS A 123 -9.00 -6.06 -2.73
CA LYS A 123 -8.84 -4.99 -3.73
C LYS A 123 -7.45 -5.09 -4.35
N PHE A 124 -7.38 -5.01 -5.67
CA PHE A 124 -6.11 -4.93 -6.38
C PHE A 124 -5.71 -3.48 -6.61
N ALA A 125 -4.40 -3.22 -6.57
CA ALA A 125 -3.83 -1.94 -6.96
C ALA A 125 -2.40 -2.14 -7.50
N GLU A 126 -1.76 -1.05 -7.94
CA GLU A 126 -0.35 -1.06 -8.36
C GLU A 126 0.50 -0.33 -7.32
N LEU A 127 1.50 -0.99 -6.75
CA LEU A 127 2.56 -0.32 -6.00
C LEU A 127 3.64 0.13 -6.98
N VAL A 128 3.95 1.41 -6.97
CA VAL A 128 4.99 2.01 -7.80
C VAL A 128 6.11 2.51 -6.90
N THR A 129 7.35 2.13 -7.21
CA THR A 129 8.56 2.65 -6.58
C THR A 129 9.20 3.72 -7.46
N GLY A 130 9.64 4.80 -6.85
CA GLY A 130 10.33 5.90 -7.53
C GLY A 130 11.82 5.64 -7.73
N ILE A 131 12.52 6.70 -8.12
CA ILE A 131 13.98 6.73 -8.22
C ILE A 131 14.54 7.03 -6.83
N GLN A 132 15.69 6.43 -6.48
CA GLN A 132 16.42 6.82 -5.29
C GLN A 132 16.70 8.33 -5.30
N SER A 133 16.23 9.05 -4.27
CA SER A 133 16.55 10.46 -4.12
C SER A 133 18.03 10.58 -3.75
N THR A 134 18.86 10.98 -4.71
CA THR A 134 20.30 11.24 -4.53
C THR A 134 20.58 12.58 -3.83
N ASP A 135 19.64 13.08 -3.02
CA ASP A 135 19.88 14.29 -2.24
C ASP A 135 20.86 13.97 -1.10
N ARG A 136 22.05 14.54 -1.24
CA ARG A 136 23.17 14.52 -0.28
C ARG A 136 23.38 15.92 0.26
#